data_AF-A0A7Y7T9Z0-F1
#
_entry.id   AF-A0A7Y7T9Z0-F1
#
_cell.length_a   1.000
_cell.length_b   1.000
_cell.length_c   1.000
_cell.angle_alpha   90.00
_cell.angle_beta   90.00
_cell.angle_gamma   90.00
#
_symmetry.space_group_name_H-M   'P 1'
#
loop_
_entity.id
_entity.type
_entity.pdbx_description
1 polymer ?
#
loop_
_entity_poly.entity_id
_entity_poly.type
_entity_poly.pdbx_seq_one_letter_code
_entity_poly.pdbx_strand_id
1 'polypeptide(L)'
;MNKLSLLLPALFVFAGCAPTLTPQQPSVDVVSVTNKLTLTLSGKTLSTQEQADISDFIVRRGTLSNLMVKIENTTPKGESQLEKVRLHLIESGLYPAQISVSDEVTEGKGDITILVESYRAKVIACDAGKTPRTTLNAYRTQRNFGCANASALAQMVANPKDLIVGQPIDSAQGQKAVSSIDNYFAPPAQNQQTNSGSSNTTLGGSQ
;
A
#
# COMPACT_ATOMS: atom_id res chain seq x y z
N MET A 1 -66.45 -36.83 -9.47
CA MET A 1 -65.54 -37.92 -9.05
C MET A 1 -64.13 -37.51 -9.45
N ASN A 2 -63.27 -37.34 -8.44
CA ASN A 2 -61.85 -36.96 -8.49
C ASN A 2 -61.05 -37.74 -9.53
N LYS A 3 -60.22 -37.04 -10.32
CA LYS A 3 -58.74 -37.17 -10.52
C LYS A 3 -58.35 -35.91 -11.32
N LEU A 4 -57.41 -35.06 -10.96
CA LEU A 4 -55.97 -35.31 -11.00
C LEU A 4 -55.27 -34.07 -10.41
N SER A 5 -55.03 -34.09 -9.10
CA SER A 5 -54.14 -33.14 -8.42
C SER A 5 -52.93 -33.95 -8.01
N LEU A 6 -51.77 -33.68 -8.62
CA LEU A 6 -50.40 -34.00 -8.17
C LEU A 6 -49.48 -34.05 -9.39
N LEU A 7 -48.77 -32.96 -9.68
CA LEU A 7 -47.50 -32.98 -10.42
C LEU A 7 -46.75 -31.65 -10.25
N LEU A 8 -46.46 -31.27 -9.00
CA LEU A 8 -45.43 -30.29 -8.66
C LEU A 8 -44.89 -30.71 -7.29
N PRO A 9 -43.82 -31.51 -7.23
CA PRO A 9 -42.54 -30.92 -6.81
C PRO A 9 -41.31 -31.70 -7.32
N ALA A 10 -40.55 -31.17 -8.29
CA ALA A 10 -39.27 -31.80 -8.65
C ALA A 10 -38.26 -30.81 -9.24
N LEU A 11 -38.17 -29.60 -8.70
CA LEU A 11 -37.26 -28.59 -9.26
C LEU A 11 -36.66 -27.68 -8.18
N PHE A 12 -36.12 -28.25 -7.12
CA PHE A 12 -35.40 -27.47 -6.10
C PHE A 12 -34.28 -28.26 -5.38
N VAL A 13 -33.46 -29.05 -6.08
CA VAL A 13 -32.21 -29.56 -5.48
C VAL A 13 -31.10 -29.72 -6.52
N PHE A 14 -30.71 -28.63 -7.19
CA PHE A 14 -29.40 -28.54 -7.84
C PHE A 14 -28.85 -27.11 -7.73
N ALA A 15 -28.83 -26.56 -6.50
CA ALA A 15 -27.86 -25.51 -6.17
C ALA A 15 -26.51 -26.20 -5.89
N GLY A 16 -25.94 -26.81 -6.93
CA GLY A 16 -24.60 -27.37 -6.90
C GLY A 16 -23.58 -26.25 -6.71
N CYS A 17 -22.60 -26.50 -5.84
CA CYS A 17 -21.50 -25.63 -5.47
C CYS A 17 -20.96 -24.82 -6.65
N ALA A 18 -21.27 -23.54 -6.74
CA ALA A 18 -20.46 -22.62 -7.53
C ALA A 18 -19.10 -22.51 -6.82
N PRO A 19 -17.97 -22.88 -7.45
CA PRO A 19 -16.67 -22.67 -6.86
C PRO A 19 -16.50 -21.15 -6.68
N THR A 20 -16.27 -20.71 -5.45
CA THR A 20 -15.85 -19.33 -5.20
C THR A 20 -14.53 -19.12 -5.94
N LEU A 21 -14.54 -18.26 -6.96
CA LEU A 21 -13.36 -17.96 -7.76
C LEU A 21 -12.24 -17.49 -6.83
N THR A 22 -11.11 -18.18 -6.86
CA THR A 22 -9.89 -17.71 -6.21
C THR A 22 -9.44 -16.44 -6.94
N PRO A 23 -9.25 -15.31 -6.26
CA PRO A 23 -8.73 -14.11 -6.92
C PRO A 23 -7.34 -14.43 -7.46
N GLN A 24 -7.21 -14.46 -8.79
CA GLN A 24 -5.95 -14.76 -9.47
C GLN A 24 -4.97 -13.58 -9.40
N GLN A 25 -5.46 -12.38 -9.07
CA GLN A 25 -4.67 -11.16 -9.01
C GLN A 25 -4.86 -10.44 -7.66
N PRO A 26 -3.78 -9.87 -7.10
CA PRO A 26 -3.88 -9.05 -5.90
C PRO A 26 -4.74 -7.81 -6.17
N SER A 27 -5.72 -7.55 -5.30
CA SER A 27 -6.56 -6.35 -5.35
C SER A 27 -6.15 -5.40 -4.24
N VAL A 28 -5.92 -4.14 -4.62
CA VAL A 28 -5.50 -3.06 -3.74
C VAL A 28 -6.35 -1.84 -4.07
N ASP A 29 -6.86 -1.17 -3.04
CA ASP A 29 -7.54 0.12 -3.18
C ASP A 29 -6.52 1.24 -3.06
N VAL A 30 -6.56 2.18 -4.01
CA VAL A 30 -5.54 3.22 -4.19
C VAL A 30 -6.22 4.57 -4.23
N VAL A 31 -5.77 5.46 -3.35
CA VAL A 31 -6.23 6.85 -3.29
C VAL A 31 -5.03 7.74 -3.54
N SER A 32 -5.15 8.68 -4.47
CA SER A 32 -4.15 9.74 -4.65
C SER A 32 -4.58 11.03 -3.95
N VAL A 33 -3.60 11.73 -3.40
CA VAL A 33 -3.77 13.02 -2.73
C VAL A 33 -2.87 14.03 -3.42
N THR A 34 -3.49 15.01 -4.05
CA THR A 34 -2.78 16.06 -4.80
C THR A 34 -2.81 17.37 -4.03
N ASN A 35 -1.63 17.94 -3.81
CA ASN A 35 -1.45 19.25 -3.20
C ASN A 35 -0.90 20.22 -4.25
N LYS A 36 -1.31 21.49 -4.18
CA LYS A 36 -0.92 22.51 -5.14
C LYS A 36 -0.19 23.65 -4.44
N LEU A 37 0.95 24.04 -4.99
CA LEU A 37 1.65 25.28 -4.71
C LEU A 37 1.64 26.13 -5.98
N THR A 38 1.32 27.40 -5.84
CA THR A 38 1.37 28.37 -6.93
C THR A 38 2.34 29.48 -6.54
N LEU A 39 3.28 29.79 -7.43
CA LEU A 39 4.30 30.79 -7.24
C LEU A 39 4.11 31.92 -8.24
N THR A 40 4.10 33.15 -7.73
CA THR A 40 4.27 34.35 -8.54
C THR A 40 5.69 34.80 -8.36
N LEU A 41 6.48 34.76 -9.43
CA LEU A 41 7.89 35.09 -9.37
C LEU A 41 8.05 36.58 -9.10
N SER A 42 8.91 36.96 -8.17
CA SER A 42 9.18 38.36 -7.86
C SER A 42 10.09 39.00 -8.93
N GLY A 43 11.05 38.23 -9.46
CA GLY A 43 12.04 38.67 -10.44
C GLY A 43 12.10 37.78 -11.68
N LYS A 44 13.07 38.01 -12.57
CA LYS A 44 13.31 37.17 -13.76
C LYS A 44 13.90 35.80 -13.42
N THR A 45 14.32 35.60 -12.18
CA THR A 45 14.93 34.37 -11.69
C THR A 45 14.28 33.95 -10.39
N LEU A 46 14.28 32.66 -10.12
CA LEU A 46 13.87 32.11 -8.83
C LEU A 46 14.74 32.69 -7.72
N SER A 47 14.11 33.36 -6.75
CA SER A 47 14.77 33.90 -5.57
C SER A 47 15.07 32.80 -4.55
N THR A 48 15.96 33.09 -3.61
CA THR A 48 16.29 32.18 -2.51
C THR A 48 15.08 31.87 -1.62
N GLN A 49 14.19 32.85 -1.43
CA GLN A 49 12.96 32.63 -0.68
C GLN A 49 12.01 31.70 -1.42
N GLU A 50 11.80 31.90 -2.73
CA GLU A 50 10.94 31.03 -3.54
C GLU A 50 11.49 29.60 -3.60
N GLN A 51 12.82 29.42 -3.65
CA GLN A 51 13.47 28.11 -3.53
C GLN A 51 13.19 27.44 -2.18
N ALA A 52 13.31 28.19 -1.08
CA ALA A 52 13.00 27.70 0.25
C ALA A 52 11.53 27.31 0.40
N ASP A 53 10.61 28.13 -0.14
CA ASP A 53 9.17 27.87 -0.12
C ASP A 53 8.82 26.58 -0.87
N ILE A 54 9.48 26.31 -2.00
CA ILE A 54 9.34 25.05 -2.74
C ILE A 54 9.80 23.87 -1.89
N SER A 55 11.01 23.94 -1.33
CA SER A 55 11.58 22.86 -0.53
C SER A 55 10.72 22.58 0.72
N ASP A 56 10.28 23.62 1.41
CA ASP A 56 9.39 23.52 2.57
C ASP A 56 8.04 22.92 2.20
N PHE A 57 7.47 23.32 1.06
CA PHE A 57 6.21 22.77 0.58
C PHE A 57 6.31 21.26 0.33
N ILE A 58 7.40 20.80 -0.28
CA ILE A 58 7.64 19.39 -0.61
C ILE A 58 7.85 18.56 0.66
N VAL A 59 8.76 18.98 1.55
CA VAL A 59 9.12 18.23 2.77
C VAL A 59 7.90 18.01 3.66
N ARG A 60 6.98 18.97 3.72
CA ARG A 60 5.73 18.87 4.49
C ARG A 60 4.73 17.85 3.95
N ARG A 61 4.94 17.28 2.74
CA ARG A 61 4.04 16.25 2.15
C ARG A 61 4.44 14.82 2.47
N GLY A 62 5.63 14.61 3.04
CA GLY A 62 6.09 13.31 3.52
C GLY A 62 7.43 12.91 2.92
N THR A 63 7.69 11.61 2.85
CA THR A 63 8.95 11.07 2.34
C THR A 63 9.10 11.35 0.84
N LEU A 64 10.22 11.94 0.44
CA LEU A 64 10.51 12.33 -0.95
C LEU A 64 10.36 11.17 -1.96
N SER A 65 10.69 9.94 -1.57
CA SER A 65 10.56 8.75 -2.42
C SER A 65 9.11 8.45 -2.86
N ASN A 66 8.12 8.92 -2.09
CA ASN A 66 6.71 8.59 -2.31
C ASN A 66 5.95 9.71 -3.02
N LEU A 67 6.63 10.81 -3.35
CA LEU A 67 6.03 11.98 -3.99
C LEU A 67 6.27 11.93 -5.50
N MET A 68 5.21 12.17 -6.27
CA MET A 68 5.31 12.53 -7.69
C MET A 68 5.08 14.03 -7.81
N VAL A 69 5.89 14.70 -8.61
CA VAL A 69 5.82 16.15 -8.80
C VAL A 69 5.55 16.45 -10.26
N LYS A 70 4.57 17.31 -10.50
CA LYS A 70 4.31 17.91 -11.80
C LYS A 70 4.53 19.41 -11.72
N ILE A 71 5.33 19.95 -12.62
CA ILE A 71 5.60 21.38 -12.75
C ILE A 71 4.84 21.89 -13.97
N GLU A 72 4.04 22.92 -13.78
CA GLU A 72 3.20 23.56 -14.79
C GLU A 72 3.58 25.04 -14.91
N ASN A 73 3.70 25.54 -16.14
CA ASN A 73 3.86 26.97 -16.40
C ASN A 73 2.52 27.61 -16.78
N THR A 74 2.33 28.83 -16.31
CA THR A 74 1.15 29.66 -16.63
C THR A 74 1.53 30.93 -17.39
N THR A 75 2.80 31.35 -17.29
CA THR A 75 3.30 32.56 -17.98
C THR A 75 4.65 32.29 -18.67
N PRO A 76 5.03 33.10 -19.69
CA PRO A 76 6.36 33.02 -20.30
C PRO A 76 7.50 33.23 -19.30
N LYS A 77 7.23 34.01 -18.25
CA LYS A 77 8.18 34.23 -17.16
C LYS A 77 8.44 32.93 -16.39
N GLY A 78 7.39 32.19 -16.05
CA GLY A 78 7.49 30.88 -15.40
C GLY A 78 8.15 29.82 -16.28
N GLU A 79 7.81 29.80 -17.57
CA GLU A 79 8.39 28.90 -18.57
C GLU A 79 9.94 28.95 -18.56
N SER A 80 10.49 30.17 -18.55
CA SER A 80 11.95 30.37 -18.51
C SER A 80 12.66 29.80 -17.27
N GLN A 81 11.92 29.44 -16.22
CA GLN A 81 12.46 28.93 -14.96
C GLN A 81 12.09 27.47 -14.67
N LEU A 82 11.30 26.79 -15.53
CA LEU A 82 10.86 25.42 -15.29
C LEU A 82 12.03 24.47 -15.00
N GLU A 83 13.09 24.52 -15.83
CA GLU A 83 14.26 23.67 -15.63
C GLU A 83 15.04 24.02 -14.36
N LYS A 84 15.05 25.28 -13.93
CA LYS A 84 15.70 25.64 -12.66
C LYS A 84 14.91 25.12 -11.47
N VAL A 85 13.58 25.16 -11.52
CA VAL A 85 12.72 24.54 -10.50
C VAL A 85 12.95 23.02 -10.48
N ARG A 86 13.00 22.39 -11.64
CA ARG A 86 13.29 20.95 -11.76
C ARG A 86 14.65 20.58 -11.16
N LEU A 87 15.71 21.31 -11.50
CA LEU A 87 17.04 21.09 -10.93
C LEU A 87 17.07 21.29 -9.41
N HIS A 88 16.42 22.35 -8.91
CA HIS A 88 16.29 22.60 -7.47
C HIS A 88 15.61 21.45 -6.72
N LEU A 89 14.57 20.86 -7.31
CA LEU A 89 13.89 19.68 -6.76
C LEU A 89 14.78 18.43 -6.75
N ILE A 90 15.59 18.24 -7.79
CA ILE A 90 16.57 17.15 -7.86
C ILE A 90 17.65 17.33 -6.78
N GLU A 91 18.18 18.54 -6.64
CA GLU A 91 19.16 18.90 -5.60
C GLU A 91 18.57 18.75 -4.19
N SER A 92 17.26 18.97 -4.04
CA SER A 92 16.52 18.74 -2.80
C SER A 92 16.29 17.25 -2.48
N GLY A 93 16.68 16.34 -3.38
CA GLY A 93 16.66 14.89 -3.16
C GLY A 93 15.54 14.11 -3.86
N LEU A 94 14.74 14.74 -4.73
CA LEU A 94 13.83 13.98 -5.60
C LEU A 94 14.60 13.31 -6.74
N TYR A 95 14.15 12.11 -7.12
CA TYR A 95 14.68 11.45 -8.30
C TYR A 95 14.11 12.09 -9.57
N PRO A 96 14.89 12.19 -10.67
CA PRO A 96 14.39 12.75 -11.93
C PRO A 96 13.13 12.06 -12.47
N ALA A 97 12.98 10.76 -12.25
CA ALA A 97 11.81 9.98 -12.67
C ALA A 97 10.51 10.36 -11.92
N GLN A 98 10.62 11.09 -10.82
CA GLN A 98 9.47 11.56 -10.02
C GLN A 98 8.97 12.94 -10.48
N ILE A 99 9.72 13.62 -11.35
CA ILE A 99 9.46 15.00 -11.74
C ILE A 99 9.03 15.02 -13.20
N SER A 100 7.82 15.48 -13.44
CA SER A 100 7.28 15.76 -14.78
C SER A 100 7.15 17.26 -14.97
N VAL A 101 7.48 17.73 -16.18
CA VAL A 101 7.33 19.13 -16.58
C VAL A 101 6.30 19.16 -17.70
N SER A 102 5.31 20.03 -17.58
CA SER A 102 4.36 20.30 -18.65
C SER A 102 4.96 21.30 -19.62
N ASP A 103 4.98 20.96 -20.91
CA ASP A 103 5.35 21.89 -21.99
C ASP A 103 4.16 22.80 -22.37
N GLU A 104 2.94 22.43 -21.96
CA GLU A 104 1.73 23.19 -22.23
C GLU A 104 1.49 24.27 -21.17
N VAL A 105 1.26 25.50 -21.65
CA VAL A 105 0.81 26.62 -20.81
C VAL A 105 -0.57 26.31 -20.27
N THR A 106 -0.68 26.21 -18.96
CA THR A 106 -1.93 25.92 -18.25
C THR A 106 -2.51 27.19 -17.67
N GLU A 107 -3.83 27.37 -17.79
CA GLU A 107 -4.53 28.50 -17.19
C GLU A 107 -4.43 28.46 -15.66
N GLY A 108 -4.06 29.58 -15.05
CA GLY A 108 -3.83 29.62 -13.62
C GLY A 108 -3.58 31.03 -13.08
N LYS A 109 -3.51 31.11 -11.76
CA LYS A 109 -2.93 32.28 -11.08
C LYS A 109 -1.45 32.00 -10.88
N GLY A 110 -0.61 33.03 -10.90
CA GLY A 110 0.85 32.89 -10.75
C GLY A 110 1.59 32.54 -12.04
N ASP A 111 2.90 32.37 -11.94
CA ASP A 111 3.80 32.07 -13.05
C ASP A 111 4.08 30.57 -13.18
N ILE A 112 4.20 29.87 -12.05
CA ILE A 112 4.50 28.44 -11.95
C ILE A 112 3.54 27.78 -10.95
N THR A 113 3.02 26.62 -11.31
CA THR A 113 2.27 25.74 -10.41
C THR A 113 3.03 24.43 -10.21
N ILE A 114 3.17 24.01 -8.96
CA ILE A 114 3.79 22.75 -8.56
C ILE A 114 2.71 21.89 -7.93
N LEU A 115 2.42 20.76 -8.57
CA LEU A 115 1.49 19.75 -8.08
C LEU A 115 2.29 18.61 -7.49
N VAL A 116 1.99 18.25 -6.25
CA VAL A 116 2.62 17.15 -5.53
C VAL A 116 1.56 16.11 -5.25
N GLU A 117 1.70 14.96 -5.90
CA GLU A 117 0.82 13.82 -5.72
C GLU A 117 1.50 12.78 -4.83
N SER A 118 0.73 12.22 -3.91
CA SER A 118 1.16 11.07 -3.10
C SER A 118 0.06 10.02 -3.09
N TYR A 119 0.46 8.75 -3.05
CA TYR A 119 -0.47 7.63 -3.10
C TYR A 119 -0.63 7.02 -1.71
N ARG A 120 -1.83 6.52 -1.42
CA ARG A 120 -2.17 5.71 -0.24
C ARG A 120 -2.87 4.47 -0.74
N ALA A 121 -2.40 3.31 -0.29
CA ALA A 121 -2.90 2.03 -0.74
C ALA A 121 -3.31 1.16 0.45
N LYS A 122 -4.45 0.46 0.31
CA LYS A 122 -4.97 -0.46 1.34
C LYS A 122 -5.43 -1.77 0.72
N VAL A 123 -5.20 -2.87 1.42
CA VAL A 123 -5.73 -4.19 1.05
C VAL A 123 -7.10 -4.38 1.71
N ILE A 124 -8.15 -4.63 0.91
CA ILE A 124 -9.54 -4.70 1.41
C ILE A 124 -9.90 -6.10 1.95
N ALA A 125 -9.36 -7.17 1.35
CA ALA A 125 -9.86 -8.53 1.55
C ALA A 125 -9.04 -9.40 2.52
N CYS A 126 -8.06 -8.83 3.23
CA CYS A 126 -7.15 -9.58 4.08
C CYS A 126 -7.53 -9.47 5.56
N ASP A 127 -7.76 -10.63 6.18
CA ASP A 127 -8.10 -10.75 7.60
C ASP A 127 -6.87 -11.23 8.39
N ALA A 128 -6.64 -10.66 9.57
CA ALA A 128 -5.57 -11.11 10.48
C ALA A 128 -5.92 -12.42 11.22
N GLY A 129 -7.16 -12.92 11.08
CA GLY A 129 -7.64 -14.12 11.73
C GLY A 129 -6.97 -15.42 11.27
N LYS A 130 -6.83 -16.37 12.20
CA LYS A 130 -6.45 -17.76 11.88
C LYS A 130 -7.69 -18.52 11.42
N THR A 131 -7.59 -19.22 10.29
CA THR A 131 -8.63 -20.17 9.90
C THR A 131 -8.73 -21.27 10.96
N PRO A 132 -9.92 -21.61 11.46
CA PRO A 132 -10.08 -22.71 12.42
C PRO A 132 -9.55 -24.02 11.81
N ARG A 133 -8.88 -24.83 12.64
CA ARG A 133 -8.33 -26.13 12.22
C ARG A 133 -9.48 -27.03 11.74
N THR A 134 -9.44 -27.44 10.48
CA THR A 134 -10.40 -28.42 9.96
C THR A 134 -9.82 -29.82 10.15
N THR A 135 -10.58 -30.74 10.73
CA THR A 135 -10.20 -32.16 10.87
C THR A 135 -10.45 -32.96 9.60
N LEU A 136 -11.22 -32.40 8.66
CA LEU A 136 -11.49 -32.95 7.35
C LEU A 136 -10.80 -32.07 6.29
N ASN A 137 -10.19 -32.70 5.28
CA ASN A 137 -9.67 -32.03 4.10
C ASN A 137 -10.85 -31.45 3.29
N ALA A 138 -11.30 -30.27 3.67
CA ALA A 138 -12.19 -29.48 2.84
C ALA A 138 -11.32 -28.72 1.83
N TYR A 139 -11.46 -29.02 0.54
CA TYR A 139 -10.83 -28.27 -0.56
C TYR A 139 -11.40 -26.84 -0.64
N ARG A 140 -11.09 -26.02 0.36
CA ARG A 140 -11.51 -24.62 0.45
C ARG A 140 -10.29 -23.73 0.28
N THR A 141 -10.46 -22.66 -0.46
CA THR A 141 -9.49 -21.57 -0.54
C THR A 141 -9.33 -20.96 0.85
N GLN A 142 -8.08 -20.73 1.25
CA GLN A 142 -7.79 -20.01 2.49
C GLN A 142 -8.24 -18.56 2.35
N ARG A 143 -8.85 -17.99 3.40
CA ARG A 143 -9.31 -16.59 3.38
C ARG A 143 -8.20 -15.59 3.08
N ASN A 144 -6.97 -15.90 3.49
CA ASN A 144 -5.80 -15.06 3.31
C ASN A 144 -4.95 -15.45 2.10
N PHE A 145 -5.49 -16.25 1.18
CA PHE A 145 -4.79 -16.59 -0.06
C PHE A 145 -4.46 -15.32 -0.84
N GLY A 146 -3.19 -15.13 -1.21
CA GLY A 146 -2.73 -13.97 -1.96
C GLY A 146 -2.54 -12.67 -1.15
N CYS A 147 -2.80 -12.68 0.17
CA CYS A 147 -2.68 -11.49 1.01
C CYS A 147 -1.25 -10.94 1.11
N ALA A 148 -0.25 -11.81 1.10
CA ALA A 148 1.15 -11.37 1.06
C ALA A 148 1.44 -10.56 -0.22
N ASN A 149 0.98 -11.06 -1.38
CA ASN A 149 1.15 -10.39 -2.67
C ASN A 149 0.37 -9.07 -2.71
N ALA A 150 -0.86 -9.04 -2.21
CA ALA A 150 -1.66 -7.82 -2.15
C ALA A 150 -1.04 -6.78 -1.22
N SER A 151 -0.49 -7.19 -0.08
CA SER A 151 0.22 -6.30 0.85
C SER A 151 1.51 -5.75 0.22
N ALA A 152 2.27 -6.59 -0.48
CA ALA A 152 3.48 -6.16 -1.18
C ALA A 152 3.14 -5.15 -2.28
N LEU A 153 2.11 -5.43 -3.09
CA LEU A 153 1.64 -4.51 -4.12
C LEU A 153 1.16 -3.18 -3.51
N ALA A 154 0.43 -3.21 -2.40
CA ALA A 154 -0.01 -1.99 -1.73
C ALA A 154 1.18 -1.13 -1.27
N GLN A 155 2.25 -1.74 -0.77
CA GLN A 155 3.47 -1.01 -0.41
C GLN A 155 4.14 -0.41 -1.65
N MET A 156 4.25 -1.17 -2.74
CA MET A 156 4.82 -0.68 -3.99
C MET A 156 4.02 0.47 -4.59
N VAL A 157 2.68 0.45 -4.49
CA VAL A 157 1.84 1.55 -4.98
C VAL A 157 1.95 2.78 -4.06
N ALA A 158 2.06 2.59 -2.75
CA ALA A 158 2.26 3.69 -1.81
C ALA A 158 3.61 4.42 -2.01
N ASN A 159 4.60 3.74 -2.59
CA ASN A 159 5.88 4.28 -3.01
C ASN A 159 6.16 3.92 -4.49
N PRO A 160 5.68 4.72 -5.45
CA PRO A 160 5.73 4.37 -6.88
C PRO A 160 7.12 4.02 -7.43
N LYS A 161 8.20 4.48 -6.78
CA LYS A 161 9.57 4.09 -7.13
C LYS A 161 9.75 2.56 -7.09
N ASP A 162 9.10 1.89 -6.15
CA ASP A 162 9.23 0.45 -5.93
C ASP A 162 8.62 -0.38 -7.07
N LEU A 163 7.73 0.21 -7.89
CA LEU A 163 7.18 -0.42 -9.10
C LEU A 163 8.18 -0.43 -10.25
N ILE A 164 9.17 0.47 -10.25
CA ILE A 164 10.24 0.53 -11.26
C ILE A 164 11.45 -0.28 -10.77
N VAL A 165 11.85 -0.06 -9.52
CA VAL A 165 12.98 -0.74 -8.88
C VAL A 165 12.56 -1.12 -7.46
N GLY A 166 12.39 -2.42 -7.21
CA GLY A 166 12.01 -2.91 -5.89
C GLY A 166 13.01 -2.51 -4.80
N GLN A 167 12.50 -2.14 -3.63
CA GLN A 167 13.33 -1.77 -2.49
C GLN A 167 14.19 -2.96 -2.03
N PRO A 168 15.51 -2.78 -1.81
CA PRO A 168 16.34 -3.83 -1.26
C PRO A 168 15.89 -4.19 0.17
N ILE A 169 16.00 -5.47 0.52
CA ILE A 169 15.68 -5.94 1.87
C ILE A 169 16.76 -5.43 2.82
N ASP A 170 16.38 -4.56 3.75
CA ASP A 170 17.26 -4.11 4.81
C ASP A 170 17.53 -5.23 5.84
N SER A 171 18.70 -5.18 6.48
CA SER A 171 19.20 -6.13 7.48
C SER A 171 18.20 -6.48 8.59
N ALA A 172 17.37 -5.52 9.03
CA ALA A 172 16.33 -5.73 10.03
C ALA A 172 15.21 -6.68 9.55
N GLN A 173 14.91 -6.70 8.25
CA GLN A 173 13.93 -7.63 7.67
C GLN A 173 14.54 -9.01 7.37
N GLY A 174 15.87 -9.10 7.26
CA GLY A 174 16.60 -10.36 7.08
C GLY A 174 16.35 -11.35 8.23
N GLN A 175 16.33 -10.89 9.48
CA GLN A 175 16.03 -11.76 10.63
C GLN A 175 14.61 -12.34 10.57
N LYS A 176 13.63 -11.55 10.14
CA LYS A 176 12.26 -12.02 9.96
C LYS A 176 12.18 -13.04 8.82
N ALA A 177 12.86 -12.77 7.69
CA ALA A 177 12.93 -13.70 6.57
C ALA A 177 13.57 -15.04 6.98
N VAL A 178 14.70 -15.00 7.69
CA VAL A 178 15.37 -16.19 8.23
C VAL A 178 14.47 -16.93 9.22
N SER A 179 13.84 -16.23 10.17
CA SER A 179 12.92 -16.87 11.12
C SER A 179 11.72 -17.54 10.44
N SER A 180 11.30 -17.06 9.27
CA SER A 180 10.23 -17.67 8.48
C SER A 180 10.67 -19.01 7.89
N ILE A 181 11.92 -19.07 7.44
CA ILE A 181 12.56 -20.29 6.93
C ILE A 181 12.78 -21.28 8.09
N ASP A 182 13.33 -20.81 9.21
CA ASP A 182 13.55 -21.64 10.40
C ASP A 182 12.24 -22.23 10.91
N ASN A 183 11.17 -21.43 10.97
CA ASN A 183 9.83 -21.91 11.34
C ASN A 183 9.23 -22.89 10.33
N TYR A 184 9.59 -22.78 9.05
CA TYR A 184 9.13 -23.72 8.02
C TYR A 184 9.81 -25.09 8.17
N PHE A 185 11.10 -25.11 8.51
CA PHE A 185 11.85 -26.34 8.77
C PHE A 185 11.71 -26.84 10.22
N ALA A 186 11.21 -26.02 11.13
CA ALA A 186 10.95 -26.43 12.50
C ALA A 186 9.88 -27.52 12.53
N PRO A 187 10.09 -28.60 13.30
CA PRO A 187 9.04 -29.60 13.53
C PRO A 187 7.81 -28.89 14.13
N PRO A 188 6.58 -29.31 13.76
CA PRO A 188 5.38 -28.68 14.28
C PRO A 188 5.41 -28.72 15.80
N ALA A 189 5.31 -27.55 16.43
CA ALA A 189 5.28 -27.45 17.88
C ALA A 189 4.17 -28.37 18.40
N GLN A 190 4.57 -29.46 19.07
CA GLN A 190 3.65 -30.27 19.85
C GLN A 190 3.04 -29.33 20.86
N ASN A 191 1.72 -29.12 20.76
CA ASN A 191 0.99 -28.37 21.76
C ASN A 191 1.22 -29.12 23.08
N GLN A 192 2.11 -28.62 23.92
CA GLN A 192 2.12 -29.03 25.31
C GLN A 192 0.79 -28.52 25.87
N GLN A 193 -0.18 -29.42 25.94
CA GLN A 193 -1.26 -29.31 26.90
C GLN A 193 -0.59 -29.16 28.26
N THR A 194 -0.46 -27.92 28.73
CA THR A 194 -0.38 -27.63 30.14
C THR A 194 -1.74 -28.02 30.72
N ASN A 195 -1.90 -29.33 30.98
CA ASN A 195 -2.92 -29.81 31.89
C ASN A 195 -2.64 -29.13 33.22
N SER A 196 -3.45 -28.13 33.52
CA SER A 196 -3.67 -27.58 34.85
C SER A 196 -4.10 -28.72 35.77
N GLY A 197 -3.12 -29.36 36.41
CA GLY A 197 -3.31 -30.25 37.54
C GLY A 197 -2.93 -29.50 38.81
N SER A 198 -3.93 -29.19 39.63
CA SER A 198 -3.76 -28.69 41.00
C SER A 198 -2.71 -29.51 41.76
N SER A 199 -1.76 -28.84 42.38
CA SER A 199 -1.00 -29.37 43.51
C SER A 199 -0.63 -28.21 44.44
N ASN A 200 -1.50 -28.04 45.44
CA ASN A 200 -1.35 -27.54 46.80
C ASN A 200 -0.23 -26.54 47.12
N THR A 201 -0.68 -25.40 47.64
CA THR A 201 0.03 -24.46 48.50
C THR A 201 0.75 -25.19 49.65
N THR A 202 2.06 -25.00 49.75
CA THR A 202 2.76 -25.11 51.04
C THR A 202 3.55 -23.83 51.26
N LEU A 203 2.98 -22.92 52.05
CA LEU A 203 3.74 -21.87 52.73
C LEU A 203 4.73 -22.56 53.67
N GLY A 204 6.02 -22.29 53.49
CA GLY A 204 7.07 -22.67 54.43
C GLY A 204 8.11 -21.57 54.46
N GLY A 205 7.95 -20.63 55.39
CA GLY A 205 9.00 -19.69 55.76
C GLY A 205 9.85 -20.24 56.88
N SER A 206 11.14 -19.90 56.88
CA SER A 206 11.92 -19.58 58.09
C SER A 206 13.32 -19.12 57.70
N GLN A 207 13.63 -17.90 58.16
CA GLN A 207 14.93 -17.33 58.58
C GLN A 207 16.19 -17.69 57.80
#